data_AF-K0ZYT0-F1
#
_entry.id   AF-K0ZYT0-F1
#
_cell.length_a   1.000
_cell.length_b   1.000
_cell.length_c   1.000
_cell.angle_alpha   90.00
_cell.angle_beta   90.00
_cell.angle_gamma   90.00
#
_symmetry.space_group_name_H-M   'P 1'
#
loop_
_entity.id
_entity.type
_entity.pdbx_description
1 polymer ?
#
loop_
_entity_poly.entity_id
_entity_poly.type
_entity_poly.pdbx_seq_one_letter_code
_entity_poly.pdbx_strand_id
1 'polypeptide(L)' 'PIVQPREVREKLAQLKPTDQVTVDLEQQKIISPVGEFTFEIDREWKHKLLNGLDDIGITLQYEDLIAAYEKRRPAYWQD' A
#
# COMPACT_ATOMS: atom_id res chain seq x y z
N PRO A 1 1.89 -7.35 -2.12
CA PRO A 1 2.85 -8.43 -2.44
C PRO A 1 3.80 -7.95 -3.55
N ILE A 2 5.08 -8.32 -3.52
CA ILE A 2 6.07 -7.91 -4.54
C ILE A 2 6.39 -9.12 -5.42
N VAL A 3 6.13 -8.99 -6.73
CA VAL A 3 6.35 -10.06 -7.71
C VAL A 3 7.53 -9.70 -8.59
N GLN A 4 8.55 -10.56 -8.61
CA GLN A 4 9.75 -10.37 -9.45
C GLN A 4 10.00 -11.58 -10.37
N PRO A 5 10.65 -11.37 -11.54
CA PRO A 5 11.14 -12.45 -12.38
C PRO A 5 12.08 -13.39 -11.62
N ARG A 6 12.17 -14.64 -12.10
CA ARG A 6 13.01 -15.67 -11.48
C ARG A 6 14.47 -15.23 -11.32
N GLU A 7 15.04 -14.62 -12.35
CA GLU A 7 16.43 -14.13 -12.33
C GLU A 7 16.70 -13.17 -11.17
N VAL A 8 15.79 -12.23 -10.92
CA VAL A 8 15.93 -11.27 -9.80
C VAL A 8 15.85 -11.99 -8.46
N ARG A 9 14.93 -12.95 -8.31
CA ARG A 9 14.81 -13.73 -7.08
C ARG A 9 16.06 -14.57 -6.82
N GLU A 10 16.65 -15.13 -7.86
CA GLU A 10 17.91 -15.89 -7.75
C GLU A 10 19.08 -14.99 -7.34
N LYS A 11 19.16 -13.74 -7.83
CA LYS A 11 20.15 -12.75 -7.36
C LYS A 11 19.94 -12.41 -5.89
N LEU A 12 18.71 -12.10 -5.48
CA LEU A 12 18.37 -11.79 -4.09
C LEU A 12 18.63 -12.98 -3.14
N ALA A 13 18.47 -14.22 -3.61
CA ALA A 13 18.75 -15.41 -2.82
C ALA A 13 20.25 -15.61 -2.49
N GLN A 14 21.16 -14.90 -3.17
CA GLN A 14 22.60 -14.95 -2.87
C GLN A 14 23.04 -13.99 -1.75
N LEU A 15 22.11 -13.20 -1.21
CA LEU A 15 22.41 -12.27 -0.11
C LEU A 15 22.84 -13.02 1.14
N LYS A 16 23.79 -12.43 1.87
CA LYS A 16 24.20 -12.94 3.18
C LYS A 16 23.10 -12.66 4.21
N PRO A 17 23.01 -13.45 5.29
CA PRO A 17 22.03 -13.21 6.37
C PRO A 17 22.12 -11.81 7.01
N THR A 18 23.28 -11.16 6.89
CA THR A 18 23.56 -9.82 7.44
C THR A 18 23.30 -8.70 6.43
N ASP A 19 23.07 -9.01 5.17
CA ASP A 19 22.86 -7.99 4.14
C ASP A 19 21.48 -7.36 4.29
N GLN A 20 21.42 -6.03 4.24
CA GLN A 20 20.17 -5.30 4.32
C GLN A 20 19.51 -5.20 2.95
N VAL A 21 18.18 -5.32 2.96
CA VAL A 21 17.33 -5.07 1.79
C VAL A 21 16.36 -3.96 2.14
N THR A 22 16.39 -2.89 1.37
CA THR A 22 15.43 -1.80 1.50
C THR A 22 14.36 -1.96 0.43
N VAL A 23 13.10 -1.93 0.86
CA VAL A 23 11.95 -1.88 -0.05
C VAL A 23 11.39 -0.46 0.01
N ASP A 24 11.65 0.33 -1.03
CA ASP A 24 11.11 1.66 -1.19
C ASP A 24 9.79 1.56 -1.95
N LEU A 25 8.67 1.71 -1.24
CA LEU A 25 7.33 1.67 -1.82
C LEU A 25 7.00 2.92 -2.64
N GLU A 26 7.56 4.08 -2.29
CA GLU A 26 7.30 5.33 -2.98
C GLU A 26 7.89 5.29 -4.39
N GLN A 27 9.16 4.88 -4.49
CA GLN A 27 9.86 4.68 -5.76
C GLN A 27 9.57 3.34 -6.42
N GLN A 28 8.91 2.41 -5.71
CA GLN A 28 8.65 1.03 -6.14
C GLN A 28 9.94 0.28 -6.52
N LYS A 29 10.92 0.31 -5.61
CA LYS A 29 12.23 -0.31 -5.78
C LYS A 29 12.59 -1.23 -4.61
N ILE A 30 13.26 -2.32 -4.94
CA ILE A 30 14.05 -3.14 -4.02
C ILE A 30 15.50 -2.70 -4.20
N ILE A 31 16.14 -2.26 -3.12
CA ILE A 31 17.54 -1.82 -3.08
C ILE A 31 18.32 -2.80 -2.20
N SER A 32 19.38 -3.37 -2.76
CA SER A 32 20.21 -4.38 -2.08
C SER A 32 21.65 -4.36 -2.60
N PRO A 33 22.61 -5.01 -1.90
CA PRO A 33 23.99 -5.14 -2.39
C PRO A 33 24.12 -5.85 -3.75
N VAL A 34 23.14 -6.67 -4.14
CA VAL A 34 23.15 -7.38 -5.44
C VAL A 34 22.49 -6.59 -6.57
N GLY A 35 21.98 -5.39 -6.28
CA GLY A 35 21.42 -4.47 -7.26
C GLY A 35 20.12 -3.80 -6.83
N GLU A 36 19.65 -2.92 -7.70
CA GLU A 36 18.33 -2.27 -7.62
C GLU A 36 17.36 -2.91 -8.61
N PHE A 37 16.15 -3.19 -8.15
CA PHE A 37 15.10 -3.81 -8.97
C PHE A 37 13.78 -3.09 -8.78
N THR A 38 13.13 -2.70 -9.87
CA THR A 38 11.77 -2.14 -9.82
C THR A 38 10.74 -3.24 -9.65
N PHE A 39 9.62 -2.91 -9.00
CA PHE A 39 8.44 -3.77 -8.94
C PHE A 39 7.18 -2.97 -9.23
N GLU A 40 6.08 -3.67 -9.53
CA GLU A 40 4.76 -3.08 -9.68
C GLU A 40 3.86 -3.48 -8.53
N ILE A 41 2.98 -2.56 -8.14
CA ILE A 41 1.90 -2.81 -7.18
C ILE A 41 0.66 -2.05 -7.65
N ASP A 42 -0.51 -2.60 -7.34
CA ASP A 42 -1.76 -1.90 -7.57
C ASP A 42 -1.75 -0.51 -6.88
N ARG A 43 -2.33 0.48 -7.58
CA ARG A 43 -2.28 1.88 -7.16
C ARG A 43 -3.04 2.11 -5.85
N GLU A 44 -4.17 1.46 -5.66
CA GLU A 44 -4.96 1.60 -4.43
C GLU A 44 -4.21 0.97 -3.26
N TRP A 45 -3.64 -0.22 -3.44
CA TRP A 45 -2.80 -0.85 -2.43
C TRP A 45 -1.59 0.01 -2.06
N LYS A 46 -0.91 0.63 -3.04
CA LYS A 46 0.18 1.58 -2.78
C LYS A 46 -0.30 2.77 -1.96
N HIS A 47 -1.43 3.37 -2.33
CA HIS A 47 -2.00 4.50 -1.60
C HIS A 47 -2.33 4.14 -0.15
N LYS A 48 -2.99 2.99 0.06
CA LYS A 48 -3.32 2.49 1.41
C LYS A 48 -2.07 2.32 2.26
N LEU A 49 -1.06 1.62 1.74
CA LEU A 49 0.18 1.33 2.47
C LEU A 49 1.00 2.59 2.77
N LEU A 50 1.10 3.53 1.83
CA LEU A 50 1.84 4.78 2.03
C LEU A 50 1.19 5.71 3.06
N ASN A 51 -0.14 5.70 3.15
CA ASN A 51 -0.90 6.59 4.04
C ASN A 51 -1.38 5.89 5.32
N GLY A 52 -1.04 4.61 5.52
CA GLY A 52 -1.50 3.83 6.67
C GLY A 52 -3.01 3.62 6.72
N LEU A 53 -3.68 3.56 5.55
CA LEU A 53 -5.13 3.43 5.46
C LEU A 53 -5.55 1.96 5.42
N ASP A 54 -6.57 1.64 6.21
CA ASP A 54 -7.40 0.45 6.07
C ASP A 54 -8.78 0.84 5.51
N ASP A 55 -9.70 -0.11 5.40
CA ASP A 55 -11.04 0.15 4.83
C ASP A 55 -11.87 1.11 5.70
N ILE A 56 -11.64 1.13 7.01
CA ILE A 56 -12.25 2.10 7.94
C ILE A 56 -11.65 3.48 7.69
N GLY A 57 -10.33 3.59 7.62
CA GLY A 57 -9.61 4.84 7.33
C GLY A 57 -10.03 5.46 5.99
N ILE A 58 -10.24 4.64 4.97
CA ILE A 58 -10.80 5.10 3.68
C ILE A 58 -12.21 5.63 3.87
N THR A 59 -13.06 4.93 4.63
CA THR A 59 -14.44 5.38 4.90
C THR A 59 -14.45 6.71 5.65
N LEU A 60 -13.56 6.88 6.63
CA LEU A 60 -13.43 8.12 7.41
C LEU A 60 -12.98 9.32 6.58
N GLN A 61 -12.30 9.12 5.45
CA GLN A 61 -12.00 10.22 4.52
C GLN A 61 -13.27 10.86 3.92
N TYR A 62 -14.42 10.20 4.00
CA TYR A 62 -15.71 10.69 3.52
C TYR A 62 -16.62 11.18 4.65
N GLU A 63 -16.13 11.38 5.87
CA GLU A 63 -16.92 11.75 7.06
C GLU A 63 -17.87 12.94 6.80
N ASP A 64 -17.39 14.01 6.18
CA ASP A 64 -18.22 15.18 5.87
C ASP A 64 -19.35 14.87 4.88
N LEU A 65 -19.09 14.03 3.89
CA LEU A 65 -20.08 13.61 2.89
C LEU A 65 -21.11 12.67 3.51
N ILE A 66 -20.66 11.76 4.37
CA ILE A 66 -21.52 10.88 5.16
C ILE A 66 -22.44 11.74 6.05
N ALA A 67 -21.88 12.67 6.82
CA ALA A 67 -22.65 13.56 7.69
C ALA A 67 -23.64 14.44 6.90
N ALA A 68 -23.24 14.95 5.74
CA ALA A 68 -24.13 15.73 4.87
C ALA A 68 -25.28 14.91 4.30
N TYR A 69 -25.02 13.65 3.94
CA TYR A 69 -26.05 12.71 3.51
C TYR A 69 -27.00 12.34 4.66
N GLU A 70 -26.46 12.06 5.85
CA GLU A 70 -27.24 11.70 7.03
C GLU A 70 -28.20 12.81 7.48
N LYS A 71 -27.76 14.07 7.43
CA LYS A 71 -28.63 15.24 7.69
C LYS A 71 -29.85 15.34 6.77
N ARG A 72 -29.81 14.72 5.58
CA ARG A 72 -30.90 14.74 4.60
C ARG A 72 -31.82 13.52 4.70
N ARG A 73 -31.53 12.56 5.60
CA ARG A 73 -32.36 11.37 5.78
C ARG A 73 -33.70 11.75 6.44
N PRO A 74 -34.84 11.21 5.98
CA PRO A 74 -36.14 11.42 6.62
C PRO A 74 -36.14 11.04 8.10
N ALA A 75 -36.90 11.77 8.92
CA ALA A 75 -36.92 11.62 10.37
C ALA A 75 -37.32 10.21 10.86
N TYR A 76 -38.08 9.44 10.06
CA TYR A 76 -38.46 8.05 10.39
C TYR A 76 -37.33 7.02 10.20
N TRP A 77 -36.14 7.46 9.80
CA TRP A 77 -34.91 6.65 9.71
C TRP A 77 -33.81 7.14 10.66
N GLN A 78 -34.14 8.02 11.60
CA GLN A 78 -33.25 8.59 12.61
C GLN A 78 -33.66 8.07 14.00
N ASP A 79 -33.58 6.75 14.21
CA ASP A 79 -33.70 6.12 15.53
C ASP A 79 -32.30 5.70 16.04
#